data_AF-A0A9E3ERC2-F1
#
_entry.id   AF-A0A9E3ERC2-F1
#
_cell.length_a   1.000
_cell.length_b   1.000
_cell.length_c   1.000
_cell.angle_alpha   90.00
_cell.angle_beta   90.00
_cell.angle_gamma   90.00
#
_symmetry.space_group_name_H-M   'P 1'
#
loop_
_entity.id
_entity.type
_entity.pdbx_description
1 polymer ?
#
loop_
_entity_poly.entity_id
_entity_poly.type
_entity_poly.pdbx_seq_one_letter_code
_entity_poly.pdbx_strand_id
1 'polypeptide(L)'
;YGMADSYDEQGNYIFPEGFDAETNEWLEGFDVQRQEWEARYAEAERRHKMHTAQMEKFAAAEAAAAERPQANGSPAEEQQSGGSLASDAQLAALREKLAGSA
;
A
#
# COMPACT_ATOMS: atom_id res chain seq x y z
N TYR A 1 1.44 -6.03 -0.32
CA TYR A 1 0.06 -6.39 -0.67
C TYR A 1 0.10 -7.70 -1.45
N GLY A 2 -0.27 -8.82 -0.83
CA GLY A 2 -0.15 -10.15 -1.43
C GLY A 2 -0.60 -11.23 -0.45
N MET A 3 -0.71 -12.48 -0.92
CA MET A 3 -0.86 -13.64 -0.03
C MET A 3 0.50 -13.94 0.61
N ALA A 4 0.79 -13.30 1.75
CA ALA A 4 2.07 -13.45 2.45
C ALA A 4 2.33 -14.91 2.85
N ASP A 5 1.27 -15.67 3.17
CA ASP A 5 1.37 -17.10 3.52
C ASP A 5 1.64 -18.00 2.31
N SER A 6 1.76 -17.45 1.10
CA SER A 6 2.10 -18.20 -0.11
C SER A 6 3.60 -18.16 -0.42
N TYR A 7 4.45 -17.75 0.53
CA TYR A 7 5.90 -17.76 0.37
C TYR A 7 6.56 -18.49 1.54
N ASP A 8 7.59 -19.28 1.26
CA ASP A 8 8.40 -19.95 2.28
C ASP A 8 9.37 -18.96 2.96
N GLU A 9 10.13 -19.45 3.95
CA GLU A 9 11.14 -18.64 4.67
C GLU A 9 12.25 -18.11 3.76
N GLN A 10 12.41 -18.68 2.56
CA GLN A 10 13.40 -18.27 1.56
C GLN A 10 12.78 -17.32 0.52
N GLY A 11 11.48 -17.03 0.60
CA GLY A 11 10.75 -16.19 -0.34
C GLY A 11 10.34 -16.90 -1.63
N ASN A 12 10.42 -18.23 -1.71
CA ASN A 12 9.91 -18.99 -2.84
C ASN A 12 8.39 -19.13 -2.74
N TYR A 13 7.70 -19.05 -3.88
CA TYR A 13 6.26 -19.22 -3.91
C TYR A 13 5.86 -20.66 -3.58
N ILE A 14 4.98 -20.83 -2.60
CA ILE A 14 4.36 -22.09 -2.21
C ILE A 14 3.04 -22.20 -2.96
N PHE A 15 2.97 -23.20 -3.85
CA PHE A 15 1.74 -23.53 -4.54
C PHE A 15 0.69 -24.05 -3.55
N PRO A 16 -0.58 -23.65 -3.70
CA PRO A 16 -1.63 -24.14 -2.81
C PRO A 16 -1.81 -25.65 -2.97
N GLU A 17 -2.26 -26.29 -1.89
CA GLU A 17 -2.54 -27.72 -1.90
C GLU A 17 -3.60 -28.05 -2.96
N GLY A 18 -3.31 -29.02 -3.82
CA GLY A 18 -4.17 -29.38 -4.94
C GLY A 18 -3.93 -28.58 -6.22
N PHE A 19 -2.96 -27.66 -6.28
CA PHE A 19 -2.52 -27.02 -7.52
C PHE A 19 -1.24 -27.66 -8.04
N ASP A 20 -1.27 -28.12 -9.28
CA ASP A 20 -0.12 -28.68 -9.98
C ASP A 20 0.60 -27.58 -10.77
N ALA A 21 1.82 -27.27 -10.37
CA ALA A 21 2.65 -26.24 -10.99
C ALA A 21 3.24 -26.67 -12.35
N GLU A 22 3.35 -27.96 -12.63
CA GLU A 22 3.86 -28.46 -13.91
C GLU A 22 2.81 -28.32 -15.02
N THR A 23 1.55 -28.58 -14.68
CA THR A 23 0.41 -28.48 -15.61
C THR A 23 -0.31 -27.14 -15.52
N ASN A 24 -0.09 -26.37 -14.46
CA ASN A 24 -0.79 -25.12 -14.14
C ASN A 24 -2.31 -25.34 -13.98
N GLU A 25 -2.69 -26.49 -13.43
CA GLU A 25 -4.08 -26.91 -13.24
C GLU A 25 -4.37 -27.29 -11.78
N TRP A 26 -5.65 -27.23 -11.40
CA TRP A 26 -6.12 -27.74 -10.11
C TRP A 26 -6.47 -29.22 -10.24
N LEU A 27 -6.04 -30.01 -9.27
CA LEU A 27 -6.36 -31.43 -9.14
C LEU A 27 -7.85 -31.61 -8.82
N GLU A 28 -8.43 -32.70 -9.33
CA GLU A 28 -9.82 -33.05 -9.08
C GLU A 28 -10.06 -33.29 -7.58
N GLY A 29 -11.17 -32.75 -7.04
CA GLY A 29 -11.52 -32.84 -5.63
C GLY A 29 -11.04 -31.67 -4.76
N PHE A 30 -10.25 -30.75 -5.29
CA PHE A 30 -9.73 -29.57 -4.58
C PHE A 30 -10.51 -28.27 -4.88
N ASP A 31 -11.78 -28.36 -5.32
CA ASP A 31 -12.61 -27.18 -5.65
C ASP A 31 -12.78 -26.20 -4.47
N VAL A 32 -12.80 -26.69 -3.23
CA VAL A 32 -12.89 -25.83 -2.03
C VAL A 32 -11.59 -25.05 -1.85
N GLN A 33 -10.44 -25.73 -1.92
CA GLN A 33 -9.12 -25.09 -1.80
C GLN A 33 -8.89 -24.09 -2.93
N ARG A 34 -9.35 -24.41 -4.16
CA ARG A 34 -9.35 -23.48 -5.29
C ARG A 34 -10.12 -22.22 -4.95
N GLN A 35 -11.37 -22.35 -4.51
CA GLN A 35 -12.21 -21.19 -4.20
C GLN A 35 -11.64 -20.33 -3.07
N GLU A 36 -11.10 -20.95 -2.02
CA GLU A 36 -10.46 -20.21 -0.93
C GLU A 36 -9.20 -19.46 -1.41
N TRP A 37 -8.37 -20.10 -2.23
CA TRP A 37 -7.20 -19.47 -2.82
C TRP A 37 -7.59 -18.31 -3.75
N GLU A 38 -8.58 -18.52 -4.63
CA GLU A 38 -9.09 -17.49 -5.53
C GLU A 38 -9.68 -16.31 -4.76
N ALA A 39 -10.42 -16.55 -3.68
CA ALA A 39 -10.98 -15.50 -2.82
C ALA A 39 -9.87 -14.68 -2.14
N ARG A 40 -8.85 -15.34 -1.59
CA ARG A 40 -7.68 -14.67 -0.99
C ARG A 40 -6.90 -13.87 -2.03
N TYR A 41 -6.75 -14.41 -3.24
CA TYR A 41 -6.10 -13.71 -4.34
C TYR A 41 -6.88 -12.45 -4.74
N ALA A 42 -8.19 -12.54 -4.91
CA ALA A 42 -9.06 -11.41 -5.23
C ALA A 42 -8.99 -10.31 -4.16
N GLU A 43 -8.95 -10.69 -2.87
CA GLU A 43 -8.79 -9.72 -1.79
C GLU A 43 -7.40 -9.06 -1.81
N ALA A 44 -6.34 -9.84 -2.03
CA ALA A 44 -4.99 -9.31 -2.14
C ALA A 44 -4.87 -8.32 -3.31
N GLU A 45 -5.45 -8.67 -4.46
CA GLU A 45 -5.51 -7.81 -5.65
C GLU A 45 -6.30 -6.52 -5.36
N ARG A 46 -7.44 -6.61 -4.67
CA ARG A 46 -8.22 -5.43 -4.24
C ARG A 46 -7.38 -4.50 -3.37
N ARG A 47 -6.65 -5.05 -2.39
CA ARG A 47 -5.79 -4.24 -1.51
C ARG A 47 -4.62 -3.62 -2.29
N HIS A 48 -4.05 -4.36 -3.24
CA HIS A 48 -3.02 -3.83 -4.14
C HIS A 48 -3.55 -2.65 -4.96
N LYS A 49 -4.71 -2.80 -5.60
CA LYS A 49 -5.39 -1.71 -6.35
C LYS A 49 -5.63 -0.48 -5.49
N MET A 50 -6.11 -0.66 -4.26
CA MET A 50 -6.30 0.45 -3.32
C MET A 50 -4.98 1.17 -2.98
N HIS A 51 -3.90 0.42 -2.79
CA HIS A 51 -2.60 0.99 -2.54
C HIS A 51 -2.02 1.72 -3.76
N THR A 52 -2.15 1.15 -4.95
CA THR A 52 -1.76 1.82 -6.20
C THR A 52 -2.50 3.15 -6.35
N ALA A 53 -3.82 3.16 -6.16
CA ALA A 53 -4.63 4.38 -6.20
C ALA A 53 -4.19 5.40 -5.13
N GLN A 54 -3.81 4.93 -3.94
CA GLN A 54 -3.23 5.81 -2.92
C GLN A 54 -1.91 6.40 -3.40
N MET A 55 -0.98 5.60 -3.93
CA MET A 55 0.30 6.09 -4.44
C MET A 55 0.13 7.08 -5.59
N GLU A 56 -0.79 6.83 -6.52
CA GLU A 56 -1.11 7.75 -7.61
C GLU A 56 -1.66 9.07 -7.09
N LYS A 57 -2.54 9.04 -6.07
CA LYS A 57 -3.05 10.25 -5.43
C LYS A 57 -1.93 11.06 -4.76
N PHE A 58 -1.00 10.39 -4.08
CA PHE A 58 0.15 11.06 -3.47
C PHE A 58 1.09 11.64 -4.55
N ALA A 59 1.38 10.90 -5.62
CA ALA A 59 2.18 11.39 -6.73
C ALA A 59 1.55 12.61 -7.42
N ALA A 60 0.23 12.61 -7.62
CA ALA A 60 -0.50 13.75 -8.17
C ALA A 60 -0.48 14.97 -7.23
N ALA A 61 -0.58 14.76 -5.91
CA ALA A 61 -0.47 15.83 -4.92
C ALA A 61 0.94 16.43 -4.88
N GLU A 62 1.99 15.60 -4.98
CA GLU A 62 3.38 16.07 -5.09
C GLU A 62 3.62 16.86 -6.39
N ALA A 63 3.12 16.36 -7.53
CA ALA A 63 3.20 17.08 -8.80
C ALA A 63 2.50 18.44 -8.72
N ALA A 64 1.27 18.50 -8.19
CA ALA A 64 0.54 19.76 -8.00
C ALA A 64 1.23 20.72 -7.00
N ALA A 65 1.94 20.19 -6.00
CA ALA A 65 2.74 20.99 -5.08
C ALA A 65 4.02 21.53 -5.76
N ALA A 66 4.62 20.75 -6.67
CA ALA A 66 5.79 21.16 -7.46
C ALA A 66 5.44 22.19 -8.56
N GLU A 67 4.23 22.11 -9.12
CA GLU A 67 3.74 23.04 -10.16
C GLU A 67 3.16 24.35 -9.61
N ARG A 68 2.94 24.46 -8.29
CA ARG A 68 2.62 25.75 -7.68
C ARG A 68 3.85 26.66 -7.82
N PRO A 69 3.77 27.78 -8.58
CA PRO A 69 4.85 28.75 -8.57
C PRO A 69 5.00 29.21 -7.12
N GLN A 70 6.21 29.08 -6.58
CA GLN A 70 6.55 29.65 -5.28
C GLN A 70 6.32 31.16 -5.38
N ALA A 71 5.15 31.62 -4.94
CA ALA A 71 4.86 33.02 -4.76
C ALA A 71 5.66 33.50 -3.53
N ASN A 72 6.94 33.76 -3.79
CA ASN A 72 7.85 34.70 -3.16
C ASN A 72 7.73 34.91 -1.63
N GLY A 73 8.69 34.34 -0.87
CA GLY A 73 8.91 34.71 0.53
C GLY A 73 10.03 33.94 1.25
N SER A 74 11.29 34.24 0.90
CA SER A 74 12.55 34.04 1.66
C SER A 74 13.41 32.78 1.40
N PRO A 75 14.76 32.91 1.47
CA PRO A 75 15.71 32.05 0.77
C PRO A 75 16.10 30.80 1.55
N ALA A 76 16.63 29.84 0.78
CA ALA A 76 17.07 28.50 1.15
C ALA A 76 17.89 28.38 2.45
N GLU A 77 17.61 27.33 3.22
CA GLU A 77 18.63 26.40 3.74
C GLU A 77 17.99 25.05 4.13
N GLU A 78 18.69 23.99 3.73
CA GLU A 78 18.54 22.57 4.06
C GLU A 78 17.34 21.75 3.54
N GLN A 79 17.60 21.07 2.42
CA GLN A 79 16.94 19.83 2.04
C GLN A 79 17.22 18.72 3.07
N GLN A 80 16.26 17.79 3.17
CA GLN A 80 16.39 16.35 3.43
C GLN A 80 15.70 15.82 4.70
N SER A 81 14.75 14.90 4.47
CA SER A 81 14.11 13.99 5.44
C SER A 81 12.94 14.54 6.28
N GLY A 82 11.80 14.83 5.65
CA GLY A 82 10.61 15.34 6.37
C GLY A 82 9.25 14.74 6.01
N GLY A 83 9.16 13.73 5.13
CA GLY A 83 7.87 13.26 4.60
C GLY A 83 6.90 12.67 5.65
N SER A 84 7.42 12.16 6.77
CA SER A 84 6.60 11.61 7.85
C SER A 84 6.42 12.59 9.02
N LEU A 85 7.46 13.36 9.37
CA LEU A 85 7.44 14.24 10.55
C LEU A 85 6.65 15.53 10.33
N ALA A 86 6.62 16.08 9.10
CA ALA A 86 5.80 17.23 8.79
C ALA A 86 4.30 16.90 8.92
N SER A 87 3.90 15.74 8.39
CA SER A 87 2.53 15.24 8.49
C SER A 87 2.15 14.85 9.93
N ASP A 88 3.07 14.26 10.70
CA ASP A 88 2.85 13.89 12.11
C ASP A 88 2.71 15.14 13.02
N ALA A 89 3.54 16.17 12.80
CA ALA A 89 3.42 17.44 13.51
C ALA A 89 2.10 18.17 13.18
N GLN A 90 1.64 18.12 11.93
CA GLN A 90 0.33 18.68 11.55
C GLN A 90 -0.85 17.92 12.18
N LEU A 91 -0.73 16.59 12.30
CA LEU A 91 -1.73 15.75 12.99
C LEU A 91 -1.73 15.98 14.50
N ALA A 92 -0.57 16.16 15.12
CA ALA A 92 -0.43 16.51 16.53
C ALA A 92 -1.09 17.86 16.83
N ALA A 93 -0.84 18.88 16.00
CA ALA A 93 -1.47 20.20 16.15
C ALA A 93 -3.00 20.15 16.03
N LEU A 94 -3.53 19.30 15.14
CA LEU A 94 -4.97 19.08 15.00
C LEU A 94 -5.59 18.39 16.23
N ARG A 95 -4.88 17.43 16.83
CA ARG A 95 -5.30 16.77 18.08
C ARG A 95 -5.29 17.74 19.25
N GLU A 96 -4.28 18.58 19.38
CA GLU A 96 -4.21 19.59 20.45
C GLU A 96 -5.37 20.59 20.34
N LYS A 97 -5.67 21.07 19.13
CA LYS A 97 -6.80 21.99 18.90
C LYS A 97 -8.17 21.36 19.25
N LEU A 98 -8.34 20.05 19.02
CA LEU A 98 -9.58 19.35 19.36
C LEU A 98 -9.65 19.00 20.85
N ALA A 99 -8.52 18.63 21.47
CA ALA A 99 -8.42 18.37 22.90
C ALA A 99 -8.56 19.66 23.74
N GLY A 100 -8.20 20.82 23.18
CA GLY A 100 -8.42 22.14 23.79
C GLY A 100 -9.77 22.80 23.46
N SER A 101 -10.64 22.15 22.67
CA SER A 101 -12.02 22.60 22.40
C SER A 101 -13.08 21.77 23.13
N ALA A 102 -12.69 21.06 24.19
CA ALA A 102 -13.58 20.39 25.13
C ALA A 102 -13.64 21.15 26.45
#